data_AF-A0A1G7N336-F1
#
_entry.id   AF-A0A1G7N336-F1
#
_cell.length_a   1.000
_cell.length_b   1.000
_cell.length_c   1.000
_cell.angle_alpha   90.00
_cell.angle_beta   90.00
_cell.angle_gamma   90.00
#
_symmetry.space_group_name_H-M   'P 1'
#
loop_
_entity.id
_entity.type
_entity.pdbx_description
1 polymer ?
#
loop_
_entity_poly.entity_id
_entity_poly.type
_entity_poly.pdbx_seq_one_letter_code
_entity_poly.pdbx_strand_id
1 'polypeptide(L)'
;MGDARMALEAAIYGHGAAMGDSITTADLLARGQLVAPFRMAVPAANVFYVACRSEIRQLPVVGAFIDWLFAELEQEPQRPPARTTAWTTRRSSSRSRSKSLPG
;
A
#
# COMPACT_ATOMS: atom_id res chain seq x y z
N MET A 1 -17.18 -1.98 5.67
CA MET A 1 -16.57 -3.27 5.30
C MET A 1 -15.98 -3.09 3.91
N GLY A 2 -14.69 -2.79 3.83
CA GLY A 2 -13.99 -2.61 2.55
C GLY A 2 -12.91 -3.67 2.48
N ASP A 3 -13.02 -4.59 1.52
CA ASP A 3 -11.98 -5.59 1.24
C ASP A 3 -11.16 -5.08 0.05
N ALA A 4 -9.84 -4.98 0.24
CA ALA A 4 -8.92 -4.55 -0.81
C ALA A 4 -9.03 -5.45 -2.05
N ARG A 5 -9.25 -6.76 -1.87
CA ARG A 5 -9.43 -7.70 -2.98
C ARG A 5 -10.70 -7.39 -3.78
N MET A 6 -11.81 -7.10 -3.11
CA MET A 6 -13.05 -6.74 -3.81
C MET A 6 -12.89 -5.45 -4.63
N ALA A 7 -12.20 -4.44 -4.09
CA ALA A 7 -11.93 -3.21 -4.83
C ALA A 7 -11.05 -3.46 -6.06
N LEU A 8 -10.05 -4.34 -5.94
CA LEU A 8 -9.16 -4.72 -7.02
C LEU A 8 -9.90 -5.49 -8.12
N GLU A 9 -10.76 -6.44 -7.74
CA GLU A 9 -11.62 -7.18 -8.68
C GLU A 9 -12.56 -6.25 -9.45
N ALA A 10 -13.20 -5.29 -8.76
CA ALA A 10 -14.03 -4.30 -9.42
C ALA A 10 -13.24 -3.48 -10.47
N ALA A 11 -11.99 -3.12 -10.17
CA ALA A 11 -11.12 -2.42 -11.12
C ALA A 11 -10.73 -3.30 -12.32
N ILE A 12 -10.44 -4.59 -12.11
CA ILE A 12 -10.17 -5.56 -13.19
C ILE A 12 -11.37 -5.64 -14.16
N TYR A 13 -12.60 -5.64 -13.64
CA TYR A 13 -13.82 -5.66 -14.45
C TYR A 13 -14.25 -4.28 -14.99
N GLY A 14 -13.43 -3.24 -14.80
CA GLY A 14 -13.69 -1.91 -15.37
C GLY A 14 -14.74 -1.09 -14.62
N HIS A 15 -15.07 -1.42 -13.37
CA HIS A 15 -16.01 -0.64 -12.56
C HIS A 15 -15.38 0.62 -11.92
N GLY A 16 -14.10 0.89 -12.16
CA GLY A 16 -13.42 2.08 -11.69
C GLY A 16 -11.92 1.87 -11.47
N ALA A 17 -11.34 2.69 -10.58
CA ALA A 17 -9.96 2.57 -10.15
C ALA A 17 -9.89 2.15 -8.67
N ALA A 18 -8.86 1.40 -8.31
CA ALA A 18 -8.59 0.95 -6.95
C ALA A 18 -7.15 1.28 -6.55
N MET A 19 -6.90 1.37 -5.24
CA MET A 19 -5.57 1.45 -4.66
C MET A 19 -5.19 0.08 -4.14
N GLY A 20 -4.00 -0.41 -4.48
CA GLY A 20 -3.44 -1.65 -3.97
C GLY A 20 -1.97 -1.49 -3.63
N ASP A 21 -1.41 -2.50 -2.96
CA ASP A 21 -0.01 -2.55 -2.57
C ASP A 21 0.85 -3.24 -3.65
N SER A 22 2.17 -3.17 -3.49
CA SER A 22 3.11 -3.75 -4.44
C SER A 22 3.12 -5.27 -4.47
N ILE A 23 2.62 -5.95 -3.44
CA ILE A 23 2.58 -7.41 -3.37
C ILE A 23 1.36 -7.92 -4.14
N THR A 24 0.18 -7.41 -3.79
CA THR A 24 -1.10 -7.91 -4.35
C THR A 24 -1.36 -7.45 -5.79
N THR A 25 -0.76 -6.34 -6.23
CA THR A 25 -1.00 -5.79 -7.59
C THR A 25 0.11 -6.08 -8.59
N ALA A 26 1.29 -6.51 -8.15
CA ALA A 26 2.46 -6.69 -9.03
C ALA A 26 2.15 -7.58 -10.24
N ASP A 27 1.56 -8.74 -9.98
CA ASP A 27 1.26 -9.75 -11.01
C ASP A 27 0.17 -9.28 -11.98
N LEU A 28 -0.85 -8.59 -11.46
CA LEU A 28 -1.94 -8.05 -12.27
C LEU A 28 -1.45 -6.94 -13.21
N LEU A 29 -0.53 -6.10 -12.73
CA LEU A 29 0.14 -5.08 -13.55
C LEU A 29 1.08 -5.74 -14.58
N ALA A 30 1.82 -6.77 -14.19
CA ALA A 30 2.73 -7.48 -15.10
C ALA A 30 2.00 -8.20 -16.24
N ARG A 31 0.82 -8.78 -15.97
CA ARG A 31 -0.04 -9.43 -16.96
C ARG A 31 -0.87 -8.44 -17.78
N GLY A 32 -0.82 -7.16 -17.46
CA GLY A 32 -1.62 -6.12 -18.14
C GLY A 32 -3.13 -6.17 -17.83
N GLN A 33 -3.53 -6.92 -16.80
CA GLN A 33 -4.92 -6.93 -16.31
C GLN A 33 -5.29 -5.64 -15.59
N LEU A 34 -4.29 -4.98 -15.01
CA LEU A 34 -4.39 -3.64 -14.47
C LEU A 34 -3.33 -2.73 -15.09
N VAL A 35 -3.58 -1.43 -15.02
CA VAL A 35 -2.61 -0.38 -15.31
C VAL A 35 -2.52 0.56 -14.11
N ALA A 36 -1.36 1.17 -13.88
CA ALA A 36 -1.19 2.22 -12.89
C ALA A 36 -1.34 3.59 -13.56
N PRO A 37 -2.53 4.23 -13.54
CA PRO A 37 -2.77 5.46 -14.28
C PRO A 37 -1.96 6.65 -13.75
N PHE A 38 -1.52 6.60 -12.49
CA PHE A 38 -0.72 7.63 -11.85
C PHE A 38 0.61 7.05 -11.37
N ARG A 39 1.72 7.77 -11.61
CA ARG A 39 3.02 7.46 -11.00
C ARG A 39 3.11 8.00 -9.56
N MET A 40 2.09 7.69 -8.76
CA MET A 40 1.99 8.08 -7.36
C MET A 40 2.01 6.83 -6.51
N ALA A 41 2.92 6.80 -5.54
CA ALA A 41 2.93 5.80 -4.48
C ALA A 41 3.00 6.54 -3.15
N VAL A 42 2.25 6.05 -2.16
CA VAL A 42 2.37 6.48 -0.78
C VAL A 42 3.33 5.50 -0.10
N PRO A 43 4.47 5.94 0.44
CA PRO A 43 5.36 5.05 1.18
C PRO A 43 4.61 4.40 2.35
N ALA A 44 4.46 3.08 2.29
CA ALA A 44 3.91 2.30 3.38
C ALA A 44 5.09 1.64 4.10
N ALA A 45 5.59 2.29 5.15
CA ALA A 45 6.86 1.92 5.78
C ALA A 45 6.87 0.52 6.42
N ASN A 46 5.72 -0.01 6.85
CA ASN A 46 5.58 -1.35 7.43
C ASN A 46 4.15 -1.88 7.25
N VAL A 47 3.88 -2.62 6.18
CA VAL A 47 2.50 -2.94 5.76
C VAL A 47 2.03 -4.35 6.13
N PHE A 48 2.94 -5.28 6.39
CA PHE A 48 2.60 -6.67 6.71
C PHE A 48 3.43 -7.18 7.89
N TYR A 49 2.76 -7.85 8.83
CA TYR A 49 3.38 -8.39 10.04
C TYR A 49 2.94 -9.82 10.23
N VAL A 50 3.87 -10.66 10.67
CA VAL A 50 3.51 -11.96 11.25
C VAL A 50 3.26 -11.75 12.73
N ALA A 51 2.00 -11.87 13.14
CA ALA A 51 1.62 -11.79 14.54
C ALA A 51 1.21 -13.17 15.06
N CYS A 52 1.74 -13.55 16.22
CA CYS A 52 1.30 -14.72 16.96
C CYS A 52 1.37 -14.42 18.46
N ARG A 53 0.64 -15.19 19.26
CA ARG A 53 0.76 -15.11 20.72
C ARG A 53 2.14 -15.59 21.14
N SER A 54 2.69 -15.01 22.20
CA SER A 54 4.03 -15.33 22.70
C SER A 54 4.23 -16.80 23.00
N GLU A 55 3.19 -17.49 23.49
CA GLU A 55 3.25 -18.92 23.83
C GLU A 55 3.37 -19.78 22.57
N ILE A 56 2.73 -19.35 21.47
CA ILE A 56 2.76 -20.04 20.17
C ILE A 56 4.09 -19.79 19.46
N ARG A 57 4.72 -18.62 19.64
CA ARG A 57 6.00 -18.26 19.03
C ARG A 57 7.14 -19.23 19.40
N GLN A 58 7.05 -19.89 20.56
CA GLN A 58 8.05 -20.83 21.06
C GLN A 58 7.96 -22.21 20.41
N LEU A 59 6.87 -22.52 19.69
CA LEU A 59 6.71 -23.81 19.02
C LEU A 59 7.68 -23.90 17.82
N PRO A 60 8.49 -24.97 17.70
CA PRO A 60 9.45 -25.11 16.61
C PRO A 60 8.84 -25.00 15.21
N VAL A 61 7.61 -25.52 15.04
CA VAL A 61 6.88 -25.45 13.76
C VAL A 61 6.54 -24.01 13.36
N VAL A 62 6.28 -23.13 14.33
CA VAL A 62 5.97 -21.71 14.08
C VAL A 62 7.24 -20.97 13.69
N GLY A 63 8.37 -21.27 14.35
CA GLY A 63 9.69 -20.77 13.94
C GLY A 63 10.02 -21.16 12.51
N ALA A 64 9.95 -22.46 12.21
CA ALA A 64 10.22 -22.98 10.86
C ALA A 64 9.33 -22.33 9.79
N PHE A 65 8.03 -22.14 10.07
CA PHE A 65 7.13 -21.46 9.14
C PHE A 65 7.50 -20.00 8.91
N ILE A 66 7.83 -19.25 9.97
CA ILE A 66 8.23 -17.84 9.86
C ILE A 66 9.53 -17.73 9.07
N ASP A 67 10.52 -18.55 9.38
CA ASP A 67 11.81 -18.53 8.71
C ASP A 67 11.67 -18.88 7.22
N TRP A 68 10.87 -19.90 6.90
CA TRP A 68 10.52 -20.24 5.53
C TRP A 68 9.79 -19.08 4.82
N LEU A 69 8.78 -18.48 5.45
CA LEU A 69 8.01 -17.38 4.86
C LEU A 69 8.91 -16.20 4.47
N PHE A 70 9.85 -15.82 5.33
CA PHE A 70 10.79 -14.73 5.00
C PHE A 70 11.79 -15.14 3.91
N ALA A 71 12.26 -16.40 3.91
CA ALA A 71 13.13 -16.90 2.84
C ALA A 71 12.42 -16.90 1.46
N GLU A 72 11.13 -17.21 1.39
CA GLU A 72 10.35 -17.10 0.15
C GLU A 72 10.22 -15.64 -0.32
N LEU A 73 9.98 -14.70 0.60
CA LEU A 73 9.88 -13.28 0.28
C LEU A 73 11.19 -12.69 -0.27
N GLU A 74 12.34 -13.25 0.12
CA GLU A 74 13.65 -12.86 -0.44
C GLU A 74 13.88 -13.41 -1.85
N GLN A 75 13.28 -14.56 -2.19
CA GLN A 75 13.38 -15.16 -3.52
C GLN A 75 12.48 -14.45 -4.54
N GLU A 76 11.41 -13.83 -4.09
CA GLU A 76 10.53 -13.06 -4.96
C GLU A 76 11.20 -11.73 -5.34
N PRO A 77 11.47 -11.48 -6.64
CA PRO A 77 12.17 -10.27 -7.05
C PRO A 77 11.41 -9.03 -6.59
N GLN A 78 11.98 -8.28 -5.63
CA GLN A 78 11.42 -7.00 -5.23
C GLN A 78 11.40 -6.07 -6.44
N ARG A 79 10.22 -5.91 -7.05
CA ARG A 79 10.02 -4.90 -8.09
C ARG A 79 10.21 -3.54 -7.42
N PRO A 80 11.18 -2.72 -7.87
CA PRO A 80 11.49 -1.48 -7.19
C PRO A 80 10.20 -0.64 -7.09
N PRO A 81 9.93 -0.03 -5.92
CA PRO A 81 8.74 0.77 -5.74
C PRO A 81 8.67 1.82 -6.86
N ALA A 82 7.48 1.98 -7.45
CA ALA A 82 7.25 2.94 -8.52
C ALA A 82 7.80 4.31 -8.05
N ARG A 83 8.79 4.83 -8.79
CA ARG A 83 9.51 6.07 -8.47
C ARG A 83 8.51 7.17 -8.13
N THR A 84 8.51 7.60 -6.87
CA THR A 84 7.64 8.66 -6.38
C THR A 84 8.14 10.00 -6.91
N THR A 85 7.33 10.68 -7.73
CA THR A 85 7.47 12.13 -7.88
C THR A 85 6.77 12.77 -6.68
N ALA A 86 7.56 13.21 -5.70
CA ALA A 86 7.07 13.92 -4.52
C ALA A 86 6.28 15.16 -4.97
N TRP A 87 4.99 15.22 -4.63
CA TRP A 87 4.21 16.43 -4.79
C TRP A 87 4.54 17.36 -3.63
N THR A 88 5.17 18.50 -3.92
CA THR A 88 5.34 19.57 -2.95
C THR A 88 3.94 20.12 -2.64
N THR A 89 3.40 19.78 -1.47
CA THR A 89 2.15 20.38 -0.97
C THR A 89 2.36 21.88 -0.83
N ARG A 90 1.94 22.66 -1.83
CA ARG A 90 1.78 24.11 -1.70
C ARG A 90 0.63 24.34 -0.72
N ARG A 91 0.96 24.42 0.58
CA ARG A 91 0.04 24.87 1.63
C ARG A 91 -0.51 26.24 1.22
N SER A 92 -1.77 26.30 0.82
CA SER A 92 -2.47 27.57 0.67
C SER A 92 -2.70 28.13 2.08
N SER A 93 -1.87 29.09 2.48
CA SER A 93 -2.15 29.93 3.64
C SER A 93 -3.47 30.69 3.39
N SER A 94 -4.55 30.26 4.04
CA SER A 94 -5.78 31.05 4.08
C SER A 94 -5.51 32.30 4.93
N ARG A 95 -5.43 33.43 4.24
CA ARG A 95 -5.26 34.75 4.83
C ARG A 95 -6.59 35.11 5.52
N SER A 96 -6.65 34.89 6.84
CA SER A 96 -7.76 35.34 7.69
C SER A 96 -7.91 36.86 7.55
N ARG A 97 -8.98 37.30 6.89
CA ARG A 97 -9.45 38.70 6.89
C ARG A 97 -10.18 38.93 8.22
N SER A 98 -9.49 39.52 9.19
CA SER A 98 -10.15 40.22 10.29
C SER A 98 -10.89 41.44 9.73
N LYS A 99 -12.23 41.45 9.86
CA LYS A 99 -13.06 42.64 9.67
C LYS A 99 -13.05 43.42 11.00
N SER A 100 -12.39 44.58 11.01
CA SER A 100 -12.61 45.61 12.03
C SER A 100 -13.89 46.38 11.69
N LEU A 101 -14.89 46.39 12.61
CA LEU A 101 -15.99 47.35 12.58
C LEU A 101 -15.51 48.73 13.08
N PRO A 102 -15.98 49.85 12.52
CA PRO A 102 -15.79 51.16 13.13
C PRO A 102 -16.97 51.53 14.05
N GLY A 103 -16.63 52.27 15.12
CA GLY A 103 -17.44 53.34 15.72
C GLY A 103 -18.79 52.98 16.31
#